data_AF-A0A662WQ16-F1
#
_entry.id   AF-A0A662WQ16-F1
#
_cell.length_a   1.000
_cell.length_b   1.000
_cell.length_c   1.000
_cell.angle_alpha   90.00
_cell.angle_beta   90.00
_cell.angle_gamma   90.00
#
_symmetry.space_group_name_H-M   'P 1'
#
loop_
_entity.id
_entity.type
_entity.pdbx_description
1 polymer ?
#
loop_
_entity_poly.entity_id
_entity_poly.type
_entity_poly.pdbx_seq_one_letter_code
_entity_poly.pdbx_strand_id
1 'polypeptide(L)' 'AMAAAHANVHVWYTLDRADDSWKYSVGFVSAEMMKKHLPEAAADVQIFMCGPPPMLKFAVLPALESLGFTPDMHFSF' A
#
# COMPACT_ATOMS: atom_id res chain seq x y z
N ALA A 1 6.16 17.14 6.75
CA ALA A 1 7.11 17.28 7.87
C ALA A 1 7.41 15.96 8.59
N MET A 2 6.47 15.01 8.70
CA MET A 2 6.69 13.70 9.37
C MET A 2 7.78 12.83 8.71
N ALA A 3 7.62 12.46 7.43
CA ALA A 3 8.59 11.61 6.72
C ALA A 3 9.99 12.26 6.59
N ALA A 4 10.06 13.59 6.55
CA ALA A 4 11.33 14.32 6.53
C ALA A 4 12.05 14.31 7.89
N ALA A 5 11.29 14.19 9.00
CA ALA A 5 11.82 14.20 10.35
C ALA A 5 12.22 12.80 10.86
N HIS A 6 11.74 11.73 10.22
CA HIS A 6 11.89 10.36 10.71
C HIS A 6 12.30 9.40 9.58
N ALA A 7 13.53 8.88 9.65
CA ALA A 7 14.10 8.01 8.62
C ALA A 7 13.35 6.68 8.45
N ASN A 8 12.63 6.23 9.50
CA ASN A 8 11.83 5.02 9.51
C ASN A 8 10.38 5.23 9.00
N VAL A 9 10.05 6.44 8.55
CA VAL A 9 8.72 6.76 8.01
C VAL A 9 8.84 7.00 6.51
N HIS A 10 8.30 6.06 5.73
CA HIS A 10 8.25 6.14 4.28
C HIS A 10 6.82 6.46 3.83
N VAL A 11 6.69 7.36 2.85
CA VAL A 11 5.39 7.73 2.27
C VAL A 11 5.48 7.67 0.77
N TRP A 12 4.52 6.97 0.16
CA TRP A 12 4.38 6.88 -1.28
C TRP A 12 2.94 7.21 -1.66
N TYR A 13 2.77 7.89 -2.80
CA TYR A 13 1.47 8.36 -3.25
C TYR A 13 1.09 7.70 -4.57
N THR A 14 -0.22 7.58 -4.81
CA THR A 14 -0.76 7.27 -6.12
C THR A 14 -1.95 8.17 -6.41
N LEU A 15 -2.14 8.53 -7.67
CA LEU A 15 -3.31 9.28 -8.14
C LEU A 15 -3.95 8.49 -9.28
N ASP A 16 -5.28 8.40 -9.31
CA ASP A 16 -6.00 7.73 -10.40
C ASP A 16 -5.64 8.29 -11.78
N ARG A 17 -5.45 9.61 -11.84
CA ARG A 17 -5.00 10.35 -13.02
C ARG A 17 -4.02 11.41 -12.56
N ALA A 18 -2.89 11.53 -13.25
CA ALA A 18 -1.86 12.51 -12.95
C ALA A 18 -1.35 13.16 -14.24
N ASP A 19 -0.78 14.35 -14.11
CA ASP A 19 -0.04 15.01 -15.19
C ASP A 19 1.45 14.59 -15.19
N ASP A 20 2.17 15.06 -16.19
CA ASP A 20 3.59 14.72 -16.41
C ASP A 20 4.53 15.21 -15.30
N SER A 21 4.10 16.14 -14.45
CA SER A 21 4.90 16.64 -13.33
C SER A 21 4.85 15.73 -12.10
N TRP A 22 3.95 14.75 -12.10
CA TRP A 22 3.77 13.81 -11.00
C TRP A 22 4.90 12.80 -10.90
N LYS A 23 5.42 12.62 -9.69
CA LYS A 23 6.65 11.87 -9.42
C LYS A 23 6.42 10.49 -8.81
N TYR A 24 5.17 10.14 -8.51
CA TYR A 24 4.83 8.90 -7.84
C TYR A 24 3.99 8.00 -8.74
N SER A 25 3.37 6.96 -8.18
CA SER A 25 2.56 6.03 -8.94
C SER A 25 1.30 6.70 -9.52
N VAL A 26 0.76 6.09 -10.57
CA VAL A 26 -0.50 6.50 -11.20
C VAL A 26 -1.42 5.28 -11.33
N GLY A 27 -2.71 5.47 -11.08
CA GLY A 27 -3.74 4.45 -11.06
C GLY A 27 -4.09 3.96 -9.66
N PHE A 28 -4.99 2.97 -9.61
CA PHE A 28 -5.35 2.29 -8.36
C PHE A 28 -4.15 1.54 -7.76
N VAL A 29 -4.23 1.28 -6.46
CA VAL A 29 -3.22 0.47 -5.75
C VAL A 29 -3.09 -0.89 -6.46
N SER A 30 -1.85 -1.31 -6.74
CA SER A 30 -1.55 -2.57 -7.40
C SER A 30 -0.53 -3.39 -6.61
N ALA A 31 -0.48 -4.70 -6.88
CA ALA A 31 0.50 -5.59 -6.27
C ALA A 31 1.95 -5.14 -6.53
N GLU A 32 2.23 -4.56 -7.69
CA GLU A 32 3.56 -4.01 -8.01
C GLU A 32 3.92 -2.83 -7.09
N MET A 33 2.98 -1.90 -6.88
CA MET A 33 3.19 -0.78 -5.97
C MET A 33 3.41 -1.28 -4.54
N MET A 34 2.60 -2.24 -4.10
CA MET A 34 2.69 -2.80 -2.75
C MET A 34 4.01 -3.53 -2.53
N LYS A 35 4.43 -4.39 -3.46
CA LYS A 35 5.72 -5.10 -3.39
C LYS A 35 6.91 -4.15 -3.31
N LYS A 36 6.84 -3.00 -3.98
CA LYS A 36 7.94 -2.03 -4.03
C LYS A 36 8.01 -1.15 -2.78
N HIS A 37 6.88 -0.88 -2.14
CA HIS A 37 6.77 0.19 -1.12
C HIS A 37 6.34 -0.30 0.26
N LEU A 38 5.85 -1.53 0.39
CA LEU A 38 5.54 -2.16 1.67
C LEU A 38 6.64 -3.16 2.07
N PRO A 39 6.75 -3.49 3.36
CA PRO A 39 7.56 -4.63 3.80
C PRO A 39 7.11 -5.93 3.14
N GLU A 40 7.99 -6.91 3.05
CA GLU A 40 7.62 -8.27 2.65
C GLU A 40 6.83 -8.96 3.76
N ALA A 41 6.02 -9.96 3.41
CA ALA A 41 5.28 -10.74 4.38
C ALA A 41 6.24 -11.49 5.33
N ALA A 42 6.11 -11.24 6.63
CA ALA A 42 6.91 -11.86 7.68
C ALA A 42 6.11 -11.91 8.99
N ALA A 43 6.55 -12.74 9.93
CA ALA A 43 5.83 -12.98 11.19
C ALA A 43 5.69 -11.73 12.09
N ASP A 44 6.51 -10.70 11.88
CA ASP A 44 6.55 -9.45 12.63
C ASP A 44 6.01 -8.24 11.84
N VAL A 45 5.35 -8.49 10.70
CA VAL A 45 4.78 -7.44 9.83
C VAL A 45 3.25 -7.43 9.93
N GLN A 46 2.69 -6.25 10.16
CA GLN A 46 1.25 -6.00 10.16
C GLN A 46 0.89 -4.88 9.18
N ILE A 47 -0.08 -5.14 8.30
CA ILE A 47 -0.61 -4.16 7.35
C ILE A 47 -1.94 -3.59 7.87
N PHE A 48 -2.04 -2.26 7.90
CA PHE A 48 -3.26 -1.57 8.30
C PHE A 48 -3.86 -0.84 7.09
N MET A 49 -5.18 -0.97 6.92
CA MET A 49 -5.88 -0.44 5.75
C MET A 49 -7.12 0.34 6.18
N CYS A 50 -7.36 1.45 5.50
CA CYS A 50 -8.60 2.22 5.60
C CYS A 50 -8.87 2.83 4.23
N GLY A 51 -10.13 2.77 3.78
CA GLY A 51 -10.52 3.32 2.49
C GLY A 51 -11.88 2.82 2.04
N PRO A 52 -12.35 3.28 0.86
CA PRO A 52 -13.62 2.85 0.31
C PRO A 52 -13.70 1.32 0.16
N PRO A 53 -14.83 0.67 0.48
CA PRO A 53 -14.94 -0.78 0.37
C PRO A 53 -14.52 -1.37 -0.98
N PRO A 54 -14.80 -0.74 -2.15
CA PRO A 54 -14.32 -1.23 -3.43
C PRO A 54 -12.79 -1.26 -3.56
N MET A 55 -12.10 -0.24 -3.02
CA MET A 55 -10.64 -0.18 -3.04
C MET A 55 -10.04 -1.38 -2.29
N LEU A 56 -10.55 -1.65 -1.09
CA LEU A 56 -10.07 -2.77 -0.28
C LEU A 56 -10.37 -4.12 -0.94
N LYS A 57 -11.61 -4.33 -1.38
CA LYS A 57 -12.08 -5.61 -1.91
C LYS A 57 -11.45 -5.98 -3.25
N PHE A 58 -11.24 -5.01 -4.14
CA PHE A 58 -10.85 -5.30 -5.53
C PHE A 58 -9.39 -5.00 -5.85
N ALA A 59 -8.74 -4.13 -5.08
CA ALA A 59 -7.37 -3.74 -5.33
C ALA A 59 -6.41 -4.22 -4.24
N VAL A 60 -6.69 -3.89 -2.97
CA VAL A 60 -5.71 -4.06 -1.88
C VAL A 60 -5.64 -5.50 -1.37
N LEU A 61 -6.77 -6.11 -0.98
CA LEU A 61 -6.78 -7.46 -0.40
C LEU A 61 -6.27 -8.52 -1.38
N PRO A 62 -6.70 -8.57 -2.65
CA PRO A 62 -6.16 -9.55 -3.61
C PRO A 62 -4.67 -9.36 -3.87
N ALA A 63 -4.19 -8.10 -3.88
CA ALA A 63 -2.77 -7.80 -4.03
C ALA A 63 -1.95 -8.32 -2.84
N LEU A 64 -2.40 -8.07 -1.61
CA LEU A 64 -1.75 -8.62 -0.39
C LEU A 64 -1.70 -10.15 -0.41
N GLU A 65 -2.81 -10.81 -0.75
CA GLU A 65 -2.85 -12.27 -0.85
C GLU A 65 -1.85 -12.80 -1.88
N SER A 66 -1.78 -12.18 -3.07
CA SER A 66 -0.79 -12.55 -4.10
C SER A 66 0.66 -12.32 -3.68
N LEU A 67 0.90 -11.46 -2.70
CA LEU A 67 2.22 -11.17 -2.13
C LEU A 67 2.53 -12.03 -0.90
N GLY A 68 1.64 -12.97 -0.53
CA GLY A 68 1.86 -13.94 0.54
C GLY A 68 1.44 -13.48 1.93
N PHE A 69 0.70 -12.37 2.04
CA PHE A 69 0.12 -11.95 3.32
C PHE A 69 -1.09 -12.81 3.66
N THR A 70 -1.16 -13.28 4.90
CA THR A 70 -2.29 -14.06 5.42
C THR A 70 -3.29 -13.17 6.15
N PRO A 71 -4.54 -13.63 6.38
CA PRO A 71 -5.59 -12.80 6.99
C PRO A 71 -5.26 -12.22 8.38
N ASP A 72 -4.39 -12.87 9.15
CA ASP A 72 -3.91 -12.40 10.45
C ASP A 72 -2.88 -11.28 10.34
N MET A 73 -2.19 -11.14 9.20
CA MET A 73 -1.17 -10.11 8.96
C MET A 73 -1.74 -8.77 8.52
N HIS A 74 -3.06 -8.64 8.39
CA HIS A 74 -3.68 -7.37 8.01
C HIS A 74 -4.96 -7.04 8.77
N PHE A 75 -5.22 -5.75 8.95
CA PHE A 75 -6.44 -5.24 9.59
C PHE A 75 -7.04 -4.09 8.77
N SER A 76 -8.35 -4.14 8.53
CA SER A 76 -9.12 -3.05 7.92
C SER A 76 -9.99 -2.35 8.97
N PHE A 77 -9.84 -1.03 9.09
CA PHE A 77 -10.67 -0.17 9.93
C PHE A 77 -12.08 0.06 9.36
#